data_AF-A0AB37SUJ3-F1
#
_entry.id   AF-A0AB37SUJ3-F1
#
_cell.length_a   1.000
_cell.length_b   1.000
_cell.length_c   1.000
_cell.angle_alpha   90.00
_cell.angle_beta   90.00
_cell.angle_gamma   90.00
#
_symmetry.space_group_name_H-M   'P 1'
#
loop_
_entity.id
_entity.type
_entity.pdbx_description
1 polymer ?
#
loop_
_entity_poly.entity_id
_entity_poly.type
_entity_poly.pdbx_seq_one_letter_code
_entity_poly.pdbx_strand_id
1 'polypeptide(L)' 'MNNFDKLVANAAMYLGWYPRKDPVLEGIVRRIQELHTKDHLDAAAIAKMLTGHGKSSPLRREDFIQFVIDRT' A
#
# COMPACT_ATOMS: atom_id res chain seq x y z
N MET A 1 17.92 -2.66 7.76
CA MET A 1 16.52 -2.38 7.35
C MET A 1 16.31 -3.01 5.99
N ASN A 2 15.37 -3.95 5.86
CA ASN A 2 15.15 -4.65 4.58
C ASN A 2 14.43 -3.71 3.57
N ASN A 3 14.35 -4.10 2.30
CA ASN A 3 13.70 -3.26 1.27
C ASN A 3 12.20 -3.04 1.54
N PHE A 4 11.53 -4.02 2.16
CA PHE A 4 10.13 -3.92 2.54
C PHE A 4 9.91 -2.88 3.65
N ASP A 5 10.72 -2.88 4.72
CA ASP A 5 10.68 -1.91 5.81
C ASP A 5 10.91 -0.48 5.28
N LYS A 6 11.81 -0.32 4.31
CA LYS A 6 12.03 0.96 3.60
C LYS A 6 10.79 1.40 2.83
N LEU A 7 10.15 0.47 2.11
CA LEU A 7 8.92 0.77 1.37
C LEU A 7 7.78 1.17 2.32
N VAL A 8 7.60 0.46 3.42
CA VAL A 8 6.59 0.78 4.44
C VAL A 8 6.84 2.16 5.06
N ALA A 9 8.10 2.48 5.39
CA ALA A 9 8.45 3.82 5.89
C ALA A 9 8.15 4.91 4.84
N ASN A 10 8.46 4.66 3.57
CA ASN A 10 8.15 5.59 2.47
C ASN A 10 6.64 5.75 2.25
N ALA A 11 5.88 4.66 2.36
CA ALA A 11 4.42 4.68 2.29
C ALA A 11 3.81 5.49 3.45
N ALA A 12 4.35 5.36 4.66
CA ALA A 12 3.92 6.18 5.80
C ALA A 12 4.18 7.67 5.53
N MET A 13 5.37 8.02 5.02
CA MET A 13 5.70 9.40 4.66
C MET A 13 4.80 9.95 3.54
N TYR A 14 4.48 9.15 2.52
CA TYR A 14 3.54 9.54 1.46
C TYR A 14 2.17 9.92 2.03
N LEU A 15 1.71 9.19 3.05
CA LEU A 15 0.44 9.44 3.74
C LEU A 15 0.51 10.60 4.76
N GLY A 16 1.68 11.24 4.93
CA GLY A 16 1.92 12.26 5.95
C GLY A 16 1.98 11.68 7.37
N TRP A 17 2.18 10.37 7.51
CA TRP A 17 2.30 9.68 8.81
C TRP A 17 3.75 9.62 9.26
N TYR A 18 3.96 9.52 10.57
CA TYR A 18 5.30 9.31 11.10
C TYR A 18 5.82 7.92 10.67
N PRO A 19 7.05 7.80 10.15
CA PRO A 19 7.61 6.54 9.66
C PRO A 19 7.96 5.60 10.82
N ARG A 20 6.93 4.95 11.38
CA ARG A 20 7.03 3.91 12.40
C ARG A 20 6.50 2.59 11.86
N LYS A 21 6.86 1.50 12.52
CA LYS A 21 6.24 0.20 12.27
C LYS A 21 4.76 0.28 12.61
N ASP A 22 3.92 0.21 11.59
CA ASP A 22 2.47 0.17 11.72
C ASP A 22 1.99 -1.15 11.09
N PRO A 23 1.50 -2.11 11.90
CA PRO A 23 1.10 -3.43 11.39
C PRO A 23 0.01 -3.38 10.33
N VAL A 24 -0.86 -2.36 10.37
CA VAL A 24 -1.94 -2.20 9.39
C VAL A 24 -1.35 -1.74 8.06
N LEU A 25 -0.48 -0.73 8.08
CA LEU A 25 0.21 -0.27 6.87
C LEU A 25 1.09 -1.36 6.25
N GLU A 26 1.85 -2.10 7.08
CA GLU A 26 2.64 -3.25 6.63
C GLU A 26 1.76 -4.30 5.93
N GLY A 27 0.61 -4.64 6.53
CA GLY A 27 -0.35 -5.57 5.95
C GLY A 27 -0.89 -5.08 4.61
N ILE A 28 -1.18 -3.79 4.49
CA ILE A 28 -1.72 -3.20 3.26
C ILE A 28 -0.67 -3.13 2.16
N VAL A 29 0.55 -2.68 2.45
CA VAL A 29 1.64 -2.67 1.49
C VAL A 29 1.89 -4.09 0.99
N ARG A 30 1.98 -5.08 1.88
CA ARG A 30 2.13 -6.50 1.50
C ARG A 30 0.98 -6.97 0.60
N ARG A 31 -0.26 -6.63 0.95
CA ARG A 31 -1.43 -7.04 0.15
C ARG A 31 -1.43 -6.41 -1.25
N ILE A 32 -1.03 -5.15 -1.37
CA ILE A 32 -0.88 -4.49 -2.67
C ILE A 32 0.17 -5.22 -3.51
N GLN A 33 1.34 -5.52 -2.92
CA GLN A 33 2.42 -6.24 -3.61
C GLN A 33 1.96 -7.62 -4.09
N GLU A 34 1.23 -8.38 -3.26
CA GLU A 34 0.69 -9.69 -3.64
C GLU A 34 -0.30 -9.58 -4.81
N LEU A 35 -1.28 -8.69 -4.72
CA LEU A 35 -2.31 -8.52 -5.76
C LEU A 35 -1.69 -8.04 -7.09
N HIS A 36 -0.65 -7.21 -7.03
CA HIS A 36 0.03 -6.77 -8.23
C HIS A 36 0.92 -7.87 -8.84
N THR A 37 1.75 -8.53 -8.02
CA THR A 37 2.76 -9.48 -8.52
C THR A 37 2.18 -10.84 -8.88
N LYS A 38 1.14 -11.32 -8.18
CA LYS A 38 0.54 -12.64 -8.41
C LYS A 38 -0.70 -12.59 -9.29
N ASP A 39 -1.57 -11.61 -9.05
CA ASP A 39 -2.85 -11.50 -9.74
C ASP A 39 -2.80 -10.49 -10.92
N HIS A 40 -1.64 -9.84 -11.14
CA HIS A 40 -1.41 -8.85 -12.20
C HIS A 40 -2.42 -7.71 -12.22
N LEU A 41 -2.94 -7.33 -11.04
CA LEU A 41 -3.93 -6.28 -10.91
C LEU A 41 -3.29 -4.89 -10.97
N ASP A 42 -4.04 -3.95 -11.53
CA ASP A 42 -3.71 -2.51 -11.53
C ASP A 42 -4.18 -1.83 -10.24
N ALA A 43 -3.79 -0.56 -10.06
CA ALA A 43 -4.12 0.21 -8.87
C ALA A 43 -5.64 0.35 -8.66
N ALA A 44 -6.41 0.54 -9.73
CA ALA A 44 -7.87 0.70 -9.67
C ALA A 44 -8.59 -0.58 -9.23
N ALA A 45 -8.15 -1.75 -9.72
CA ALA A 45 -8.66 -3.04 -9.29
C ALA A 45 -8.30 -3.32 -7.82
N ILE A 46 -7.05 -3.04 -7.42
CA ILE A 46 -6.60 -3.23 -6.03
C ILE A 46 -7.39 -2.34 -5.06
N ALA A 47 -7.66 -1.07 -5.42
CA ALA A 47 -8.47 -0.14 -4.62
C ALA A 47 -9.89 -0.68 -4.31
N LYS A 48 -10.47 -1.42 -5.26
CA LYS A 48 -11.77 -2.09 -5.10
C LYS A 48 -11.67 -3.33 -4.19
N MET A 49 -10.55 -4.03 -4.22
CA MET A 49 -10.31 -5.24 -3.41
C MET A 49 -9.98 -4.94 -1.94
N LEU A 50 -9.43 -3.76 -1.64
CA LEU A 50 -9.15 -3.32 -0.26
C LEU A 50 -10.43 -2.88 0.48
N THR A 51 -11.39 -3.79 0.67
CA THR A 51 -12.72 -3.51 1.22
C THR A 51 -12.77 -3.26 2.73
N GLY A 52 -11.74 -3.64 3.48
CA GLY A 52 -11.65 -3.48 4.95
C GLY A 52 -11.41 -2.05 5.44
N HIS A 53 -11.18 -1.10 4.51
CA HIS A 53 -11.03 0.31 4.83
C HIS A 53 -12.18 1.11 4.20
N GLY A 54 -12.70 2.12 4.89
CA GLY A 54 -13.74 3.00 4.36
C GLY A 54 -13.35 3.55 2.98
N LYS A 55 -14.32 3.82 2.09
CA LYS A 55 -14.05 4.28 0.71
C LYS A 55 -13.19 5.55 0.64
N SER A 56 -13.22 6.37 1.69
CA SER A 56 -12.41 7.59 1.84
C SER A 56 -11.01 7.35 2.42
N SER A 57 -10.66 6.10 2.76
CA SER A 57 -9.36 5.77 3.35
C SER A 57 -8.24 6.13 2.39
N PRO A 58 -7.18 6.81 2.86
CA PRO A 58 -6.05 7.14 2.01
C PRO A 58 -5.31 5.87 1.54
N LEU A 59 -5.43 4.76 2.28
CA LEU A 59 -4.90 3.43 1.92
C LEU A 59 -5.57 2.80 0.69
N ARG A 60 -6.71 3.33 0.26
CA ARG A 60 -7.48 2.86 -0.90
C ARG A 60 -7.37 3.77 -2.11
N ARG A 61 -6.71 4.92 -1.99
CA ARG A 61 -6.59 5.83 -3.11
C ARG A 61 -5.66 5.21 -4.15
N GLU A 62 -6.05 5.34 -5.40
CA GLU A 62 -5.33 4.73 -6.53
C GLU A 62 -3.90 5.28 -6.63
N ASP A 63 -3.68 6.56 -6.30
CA ASP A 63 -2.36 7.19 -6.28
C ASP A 63 -1.42 6.58 -5.23
N PHE A 64 -1.93 6.32 -4.01
CA PHE A 64 -1.16 5.62 -2.98
C PHE A 64 -0.83 4.18 -3.40
N ILE A 65 -1.78 3.48 -3.99
CA ILE A 65 -1.56 2.10 -4.44
C ILE A 65 -0.54 2.08 -5.58
N GLN A 66 -0.66 2.99 -6.55
CA GLN A 66 0.32 3.14 -7.63
C GLN A 66 1.72 3.46 -7.08
N PHE A 67 1.81 4.34 -6.08
CA PHE A 67 3.08 4.64 -5.41
C PHE A 67 3.77 3.39 -4.85
N VAL A 68 3.00 2.45 -4.30
CA VAL A 68 3.51 1.16 -3.79
C VAL A 68 3.90 0.23 -4.94
N ILE A 69 3.08 0.14 -5.99
CA ILE A 69 3.36 -0.65 -7.19
C ILE A 69 4.68 -0.23 -7.84
N ASP A 70 4.89 1.08 -8.05
CA ASP A 70 6.10 1.62 -8.70
C ASP A 70 7.41 1.32 -7.95
N ARG A 71 7.31 0.83 -6.71
CA ARG A 71 8.45 0.56 -5.81
C ARG A 71 8.51 -0.91 -5.35
N THR A 72 7.70 -1.76 -5.98
CA THR A 72 7.66 -3.21 -5.75
C THR A 72 8.45 -3.92 -6.84
#